data_AF-A0ABD5YTL0-F1
#
_entry.id   AF-A0ABD5YTL0-F1
#
_cell.length_a   1.000
_cell.length_b   1.000
_cell.length_c   1.000
_cell.angle_alpha   90.00
_cell.angle_beta   90.00
_cell.angle_gamma   90.00
#
_symmetry.space_group_name_H-M   'P 1'
#
loop_
_entity.id
_entity.type
_entity.pdbx_description
1 polymer ?
#
loop_
_entity_poly.entity_id
_entity_poly.type
_entity_poly.pdbx_seq_one_letter_code
_entity_poly.pdbx_strand_id
1 'polypeptide(L)'
;MSEEIDLEELKRQTSHGDRLDSDADNDQQQALADAILTELERIDAGEEQKTVSIWDGPTAAYIRALDEHPDQRAEVGDALRRQLDIDGDEPVDRSELVRFALRLGFRQAAPDKFETLKESVQKHVTQDL
;
A
#
# COMPACT_ATOMS: atom_id res chain seq x y z
N MET A 1 13.95 50.24 13.47
CA MET A 1 13.87 49.18 14.49
C MET A 1 12.47 48.57 14.49
N SER A 2 11.99 48.04 13.35
CA SER A 2 10.63 47.49 13.23
C SER A 2 10.49 46.30 12.28
N GLU A 3 11.54 45.89 11.56
CA GLU A 3 11.50 44.74 10.62
C GLU A 3 11.89 43.40 11.25
N GLU A 4 12.53 43.41 12.43
CA GLU A 4 13.06 42.19 13.07
C GLU A 4 11.99 41.43 13.89
N ILE A 5 10.96 42.14 14.35
CA ILE A 5 9.85 41.57 15.15
C ILE A 5 8.89 40.74 14.28
N ASP A 6 8.75 41.10 13.00
CA ASP A 6 7.83 40.41 12.07
C ASP A 6 8.41 39.07 11.58
N LEU A 7 9.73 38.99 11.40
CA LEU A 7 10.42 37.78 10.95
C LEU A 7 10.44 36.65 11.99
N GLU A 8 10.59 36.96 13.28
CA GLU A 8 10.49 35.94 14.34
C GLU A 8 9.05 35.42 14.51
N GLU A 9 8.06 36.29 14.38
CA GLU A 9 6.64 35.93 14.46
C GLU A 9 6.23 35.02 13.28
N LEU A 10 6.68 35.36 12.06
CA LEU A 10 6.51 34.53 10.86
C LEU A 10 7.21 33.17 10.98
N LYS A 11 8.43 33.11 11.54
CA LYS A 11 9.12 31.84 11.82
C LYS A 11 8.39 30.99 12.86
N ARG A 12 7.85 31.61 13.91
CA ARG A 12 7.12 30.90 14.97
C ARG A 12 5.81 30.34 14.44
N GLN A 13 5.05 31.12 13.67
CA GLN A 13 3.82 30.66 13.00
C GLN A 13 4.06 29.49 12.04
N THR A 14 5.10 29.58 11.20
CA THR A 14 5.45 28.50 10.26
C THR A 14 5.92 27.24 10.97
N SER A 15 6.77 27.35 12.01
CA SER A 15 7.22 26.15 12.76
C SER A 15 6.11 25.48 13.58
N HIS A 16 5.09 26.24 14.01
CA HIS A 16 3.98 25.69 14.78
C HIS A 16 2.94 25.02 13.87
N GLY A 17 2.69 25.58 12.68
CA GLY A 17 1.85 24.96 11.66
C GLY A 17 2.44 23.65 11.14
N ASP A 18 3.73 23.65 10.79
CA ASP A 18 4.47 22.48 10.29
C ASP A 18 4.49 21.33 11.31
N ARG A 19 4.61 21.65 12.61
CA ARG A 19 4.58 20.64 13.67
C ARG A 19 3.18 20.05 13.88
N LEU A 20 2.12 20.87 13.85
CA LEU A 20 0.75 20.39 14.02
C LEU A 20 0.31 19.53 12.83
N ASP A 21 0.71 19.89 11.61
CA ASP A 21 0.47 19.08 10.41
C ASP A 21 1.23 17.74 10.49
N SER A 22 2.48 17.75 10.97
CA SER A 22 3.24 16.50 11.16
C SER A 22 2.67 15.58 12.24
N ASP A 23 2.14 16.14 13.33
CA ASP A 23 1.53 15.37 14.43
C ASP A 23 0.20 14.76 13.96
N ALA A 24 -0.61 15.51 13.21
CA ALA A 24 -1.88 15.04 12.65
C ALA A 24 -1.70 13.94 11.59
N ASP A 25 -0.69 14.07 10.73
CA ASP A 25 -0.38 13.04 9.72
C ASP A 25 0.10 11.73 10.36
N ASN A 26 0.90 11.83 11.43
CA ASN A 26 1.35 10.68 12.20
C ASN A 26 0.19 9.97 12.90
N ASP A 27 -0.74 10.72 13.51
CA ASP A 27 -1.94 10.16 14.14
C ASP A 27 -2.83 9.43 13.12
N GLN A 28 -3.01 9.98 11.92
CA GLN A 28 -3.75 9.32 10.85
C GLN A 28 -3.07 8.05 10.34
N GLN A 29 -1.73 8.07 10.25
CA GLN A 29 -0.95 6.90 9.83
C GLN A 29 -1.03 5.78 10.86
N GLN A 30 -0.94 6.12 12.14
CA GLN A 30 -1.11 5.16 13.24
C GLN A 30 -2.52 4.57 13.26
N ALA A 31 -3.56 5.40 13.08
CA ALA A 31 -4.94 4.92 13.01
C ALA A 31 -5.17 3.94 11.84
N LEU A 32 -4.55 4.19 10.69
CA LEU A 32 -4.58 3.25 9.57
C LEU A 32 -3.84 1.95 9.90
N ALA A 33 -2.67 2.04 10.53
CA ALA A 33 -1.88 0.87 10.91
C ALA A 33 -2.65 -0.07 11.85
N ASP A 34 -3.32 0.51 12.86
CA ASP A 34 -4.14 -0.22 13.84
C ASP A 34 -5.36 -0.87 13.17
N ALA A 35 -6.02 -0.15 12.25
CA ALA A 35 -7.14 -0.70 11.48
C ALA A 35 -6.72 -1.91 10.61
N ILE A 36 -5.54 -1.84 9.98
CA ILE A 36 -5.00 -2.95 9.19
C ILE A 36 -4.74 -4.17 10.08
N LEU A 37 -4.14 -3.97 11.25
CA LEU A 37 -3.87 -5.08 12.20
C LEU A 37 -5.18 -5.74 12.65
N THR A 38 -6.18 -4.96 13.03
CA THR A 38 -7.50 -5.50 13.41
C THR A 38 -8.11 -6.34 12.30
N GLU A 39 -8.05 -5.88 11.04
CA GLU A 39 -8.60 -6.66 9.92
C GLU A 39 -7.80 -7.95 9.64
N LEU A 40 -6.47 -7.94 9.81
CA LEU A 40 -5.65 -9.15 9.72
C LEU A 40 -6.01 -10.17 10.81
N GLU A 41 -6.15 -9.73 12.05
CA GLU A 41 -6.58 -10.58 13.18
C GLU A 41 -7.97 -11.21 12.92
N ARG A 42 -8.92 -10.43 12.38
CA ARG A 42 -10.26 -10.94 12.02
C ARG A 42 -10.23 -11.94 10.89
N ILE A 43 -9.33 -11.76 9.91
CA ILE A 43 -9.10 -12.74 8.84
C ILE A 43 -8.54 -14.04 9.41
N ASP A 44 -7.56 -13.97 10.31
CA ASP A 44 -6.94 -15.16 10.91
C ASP A 44 -7.87 -15.89 11.88
N ALA A 45 -8.72 -15.16 12.58
CA ALA A 45 -9.81 -15.72 13.39
C ALA A 45 -10.93 -16.35 12.54
N GLY A 46 -10.92 -16.15 11.21
CA GLY A 46 -11.96 -16.63 10.30
C GLY A 46 -13.26 -15.85 10.37
N GLU A 47 -13.26 -14.67 11.00
CA GLU A 47 -14.40 -13.76 11.06
C GLU A 47 -14.61 -13.04 9.73
N GLU A 48 -13.52 -12.79 9.00
CA GLU A 48 -13.53 -12.13 7.69
C GLU A 48 -12.84 -13.00 6.62
N GLN A 49 -13.27 -12.84 5.37
CA GLN A 49 -12.68 -13.57 4.25
C GLN A 49 -11.51 -12.79 3.64
N LYS A 50 -10.39 -13.48 3.39
CA LYS A 50 -9.22 -12.92 2.67
C LYS A 50 -9.46 -12.65 1.17
N THR A 51 -10.63 -13.00 0.64
CA THR A 51 -10.91 -12.94 -0.80
C THR A 51 -11.46 -11.57 -1.19
N VAL A 52 -10.77 -10.89 -2.11
CA VAL A 52 -11.25 -9.64 -2.70
C VAL A 52 -11.86 -9.93 -4.08
N SER A 53 -13.09 -9.48 -4.30
CA SER A 53 -13.80 -9.60 -5.59
C SER A 53 -13.93 -8.23 -6.26
N ILE A 54 -13.61 -8.14 -7.55
CA ILE A 54 -13.70 -6.90 -8.34
C ILE A 54 -14.76 -7.07 -9.41
N TRP A 55 -15.77 -6.19 -9.41
CA TRP A 55 -16.76 -6.12 -10.49
C TRP A 55 -16.30 -5.14 -11.57
N ASP A 56 -15.34 -5.57 -12.39
CA ASP A 56 -14.81 -4.75 -13.48
C ASP A 56 -14.67 -5.58 -14.78
N GLY A 57 -15.48 -5.22 -15.78
CA GLY A 57 -15.56 -5.92 -17.05
C GLY A 57 -14.26 -5.84 -17.87
N PRO A 58 -13.69 -4.65 -18.10
CA PRO A 58 -12.43 -4.49 -18.83
C PRO A 58 -11.26 -5.26 -18.21
N THR A 59 -11.04 -5.16 -16.91
CA THR A 59 -9.98 -5.92 -16.21
C THR A 59 -10.24 -7.41 -16.33
N ALA A 60 -11.49 -7.87 -16.13
CA ALA A 60 -11.82 -9.28 -16.28
C ALA A 60 -11.54 -9.79 -17.71
N ALA A 61 -11.83 -8.99 -18.74
CA ALA A 61 -11.53 -9.32 -20.13
C ALA A 61 -10.02 -9.39 -20.38
N TYR A 62 -9.25 -8.43 -19.88
CA TYR A 62 -7.79 -8.40 -20.02
C TYR A 62 -7.12 -9.61 -19.36
N ILE A 63 -7.51 -9.94 -18.12
CA ILE A 63 -6.98 -11.11 -17.41
C ILE A 63 -7.32 -12.41 -18.14
N ARG A 64 -8.54 -12.56 -18.67
CA ARG A 64 -8.92 -13.74 -19.47
C ARG A 64 -8.11 -13.85 -20.76
N ALA A 65 -7.86 -12.73 -21.44
CA ALA A 65 -7.01 -12.71 -22.63
C ALA A 65 -5.57 -13.14 -22.28
N LEU A 66 -5.02 -12.67 -21.15
CA LEU A 66 -3.70 -13.12 -20.69
C LEU A 66 -3.68 -14.61 -20.35
N ASP A 67 -4.75 -15.17 -19.76
CA ASP A 67 -4.83 -16.61 -19.49
C ASP A 67 -4.79 -17.45 -20.79
N GLU A 68 -5.30 -16.93 -21.90
CA GLU A 68 -5.23 -17.57 -23.24
C GLU A 68 -3.87 -17.34 -23.94
N HIS A 69 -3.04 -16.43 -23.43
CA HIS A 69 -1.75 -16.03 -24.00
C HIS A 69 -0.62 -16.14 -22.94
N PRO A 70 -0.15 -17.35 -22.61
CA PRO A 70 0.75 -17.59 -21.48
C PRO A 70 2.09 -16.85 -21.57
N ASP A 71 2.64 -16.68 -22.78
CA ASP A 71 3.88 -15.91 -22.98
C ASP A 71 3.71 -14.43 -22.61
N GLN A 72 2.57 -13.82 -23.01
CA GLN A 72 2.23 -12.44 -22.68
C GLN A 72 1.97 -12.28 -21.18
N ARG A 73 1.32 -13.27 -20.58
CA ARG A 73 1.07 -13.29 -19.14
C ARG A 73 2.36 -13.41 -18.32
N ALA A 74 3.30 -14.23 -18.78
CA ALA A 74 4.62 -14.33 -18.17
C ALA A 74 5.37 -12.99 -18.27
N GLU A 75 5.38 -12.35 -19.44
CA GLU A 75 6.02 -11.05 -19.64
C GLU A 75 5.46 -9.97 -18.69
N VAL A 76 4.13 -9.87 -18.59
CA VAL A 76 3.47 -8.93 -17.67
C VAL A 76 3.76 -9.29 -16.21
N GLY A 77 3.68 -10.57 -15.86
CA GLY A 77 3.98 -11.06 -14.51
C GLY A 77 5.40 -10.72 -14.07
N ASP A 78 6.40 -10.98 -14.92
CA ASP A 78 7.80 -10.70 -14.66
C ASP A 78 8.07 -9.20 -14.55
N ALA A 79 7.41 -8.38 -15.39
CA ALA A 79 7.50 -6.94 -15.30
C ALA A 79 6.96 -6.42 -13.95
N LEU A 80 5.82 -6.94 -13.50
CA LEU A 80 5.24 -6.58 -12.20
C LEU A 80 6.12 -7.05 -11.03
N ARG A 81 6.63 -8.28 -11.08
CA ARG A 81 7.54 -8.86 -10.08
C ARG A 81 8.81 -8.00 -9.94
N ARG A 82 9.43 -7.64 -11.06
CA ARG A 82 10.63 -6.77 -11.10
C ARG A 82 10.35 -5.38 -10.54
N GLN A 83 9.22 -4.77 -10.88
CA GLN A 83 8.84 -3.47 -10.32
C GLN A 83 8.66 -3.55 -8.80
N LEU A 84 8.09 -4.64 -8.29
CA LEU A 84 7.85 -4.85 -6.87
C LEU A 84 9.07 -5.32 -6.07
N ASP A 85 10.21 -5.60 -6.74
CA ASP A 85 11.41 -6.19 -6.11
C ASP A 85 11.09 -7.50 -5.39
N ILE A 86 10.28 -8.35 -6.02
CA ILE A 86 9.90 -9.67 -5.52
C ILE A 86 10.78 -10.71 -6.20
N ASP A 87 11.45 -11.56 -5.43
CA ASP A 87 12.20 -12.69 -5.96
C ASP A 87 11.28 -13.81 -6.46
N GLY A 88 11.73 -14.53 -7.48
CA GLY A 88 11.08 -15.76 -7.93
C GLY A 88 11.31 -16.03 -9.41
N ASP A 89 11.48 -17.31 -9.74
CA ASP A 89 11.70 -17.81 -11.11
C ASP A 89 10.48 -18.54 -11.68
N GLU A 90 9.47 -18.80 -10.84
CA GLU A 90 8.25 -19.49 -11.25
C GLU A 90 7.29 -18.55 -12.01
N PRO A 91 6.60 -19.04 -13.05
CA PRO A 91 5.63 -18.23 -13.78
C PRO A 91 4.54 -17.69 -12.86
N VAL A 92 4.36 -16.37 -12.86
CA VAL A 92 3.37 -15.67 -12.05
C VAL A 92 1.98 -16.26 -12.28
N ASP A 93 1.28 -16.67 -11.22
CA ASP A 93 -0.06 -17.22 -11.34
C ASP A 93 -1.15 -16.12 -11.55
N ARG A 94 -2.41 -16.51 -11.78
CA ARG A 94 -3.47 -15.52 -12.09
C ARG A 94 -3.77 -14.63 -10.88
N SER A 95 -3.77 -15.22 -9.70
CA SER A 95 -3.97 -14.51 -8.43
C SER A 95 -2.78 -13.64 -8.09
N GLU A 96 -1.56 -14.09 -8.36
CA GLU A 96 -0.33 -13.29 -8.20
C GLU A 96 -0.31 -12.11 -9.16
N LEU A 97 -0.66 -12.30 -10.43
CA LEU A 97 -0.73 -11.24 -11.44
C LEU A 97 -1.63 -10.08 -10.96
N VAL A 98 -2.84 -10.41 -10.52
CA VAL A 98 -3.80 -9.42 -10.00
C VAL A 98 -3.28 -8.78 -8.72
N ARG A 99 -2.71 -9.57 -7.80
CA ARG A 99 -2.18 -9.05 -6.53
C ARG A 99 -0.99 -8.12 -6.75
N PHE A 100 -0.10 -8.43 -7.68
CA PHE A 100 1.04 -7.59 -8.01
C PHE A 100 0.61 -6.30 -8.69
N ALA A 101 -0.34 -6.36 -9.63
CA ALA A 101 -0.90 -5.16 -10.25
C ALA A 101 -1.53 -4.22 -9.22
N LEU A 102 -2.33 -4.75 -8.30
CA LEU A 102 -2.93 -3.97 -7.21
C LEU A 102 -1.87 -3.35 -6.28
N ARG A 103 -0.89 -4.15 -5.82
CA ARG A 103 0.20 -3.66 -4.96
C ARG A 103 1.01 -2.58 -5.64
N LEU A 104 1.36 -2.76 -6.90
CA LEU A 104 2.09 -1.76 -7.67
C LEU A 104 1.28 -0.47 -7.80
N GLY A 105 -0.02 -0.58 -8.11
CA GLY A 105 -0.93 0.55 -8.22
C GLY A 105 -1.03 1.35 -6.92
N PHE A 106 -1.23 0.68 -5.78
CA PHE A 106 -1.29 1.36 -4.48
C PHE A 106 0.04 2.02 -4.11
N ARG A 107 1.17 1.33 -4.32
CA ARG A 107 2.49 1.88 -4.05
C ARG A 107 2.79 3.12 -4.88
N GLN A 108 2.36 3.15 -6.14
CA GLN A 108 2.57 4.31 -7.02
C GLN A 108 1.61 5.46 -6.69
N ALA A 109 0.36 5.16 -6.34
CA ALA A 109 -0.65 6.18 -6.05
C ALA A 109 -0.49 6.83 -4.67
N ALA A 110 -0.06 6.06 -3.66
CA ALA A 110 0.09 6.53 -2.28
C ALA A 110 1.22 5.78 -1.54
N PRO A 111 2.50 6.12 -1.81
CA PRO A 111 3.65 5.44 -1.22
C PRO A 111 3.62 5.36 0.32
N ASP A 112 3.37 6.48 0.99
CA ASP A 112 3.43 6.56 2.46
C ASP A 112 2.36 5.67 3.13
N LYS A 113 1.16 5.62 2.54
CA LYS A 113 0.08 4.75 3.02
C LYS A 113 0.36 3.27 2.70
N PHE A 114 1.04 2.98 1.60
CA PHE A 114 1.45 1.62 1.26
C PHE A 114 2.57 1.09 2.19
N GLU A 115 3.51 1.95 2.61
CA GLU A 115 4.50 1.56 3.63
C GLU A 115 3.85 1.23 4.97
N THR A 116 2.78 1.96 5.35
CA THR A 116 1.99 1.65 6.56
C THR A 116 1.46 0.21 6.53
N LEU A 117 0.93 -0.24 5.39
CA LEU A 117 0.49 -1.63 5.20
C LEU A 117 1.64 -2.62 5.41
N LYS A 118 2.82 -2.35 4.85
CA LYS A 118 4.00 -3.22 4.97
C LYS A 118 4.46 -3.35 6.42
N GLU A 119 4.51 -2.24 7.15
CA GLU A 119 4.87 -2.23 8.58
C GLU A 119 3.85 -2.98 9.42
N SER A 120 2.54 -2.79 9.18
CA SER A 120 1.49 -3.52 9.89
C SER A 120 1.58 -5.03 9.64
N VAL A 121 1.80 -5.46 8.40
CA VAL A 121 1.98 -6.89 8.08
C VAL A 121 3.20 -7.48 8.81
N GLN A 122 4.32 -6.75 8.88
CA GLN A 122 5.50 -7.22 9.63
C GLN A 122 5.24 -7.35 11.13
N LYS A 123 4.52 -6.39 11.72
CA LYS A 123 4.11 -6.44 13.14
C LYS A 123 3.23 -7.66 13.39
N HIS A 124 2.22 -7.87 12.54
CA HIS A 124 1.29 -9.00 12.62
C HIS A 124 2.01 -10.35 12.62
N VAL A 125 2.89 -10.58 11.64
CA VAL A 125 3.69 -11.82 11.53
C VAL A 125 4.57 -12.04 12.77
N THR A 126 5.07 -10.97 13.40
CA THR A 126 5.90 -11.08 14.61
C THR A 126 5.07 -11.38 15.86
N GLN A 127 3.78 -11.01 15.88
CA GLN A 127 2.87 -11.31 16.99
C GLN A 127 2.38 -12.77 16.99
N ASP A 128 2.33 -13.41 15.83
CA ASP A 128 1.91 -14.79 15.65
C ASP A 128 3.05 -15.84 15.84
N LEU A 129 4.28 -15.41 16.12
CA LEU A 129 5.46 -16.26 16.37
C LEU A 129 5.68 -16.55 17.86
#